data_AF-K9XUZ0-F1
#
_entry.id   AF-K9XUZ0-F1
#
_cell.length_a   1.000
_cell.length_b   1.000
_cell.length_c   1.000
_cell.angle_alpha   90.00
_cell.angle_beta   90.00
_cell.angle_gamma   90.00
#
_symmetry.space_group_name_H-M   'P 1'
#
loop_
_entity.id
_entity.type
_entity.pdbx_description
1 polymer ?
#
loop_
_entity_poly.entity_id
_entity_poly.type
_entity_poly.pdbx_seq_one_letter_code
_entity_poly.pdbx_strand_id
1 'polypeptide(L)' 'MVQQMQGQSNTGTTDQDYNLISVLYHALQSAAVCDTYMEDAEQAGDRELTEFFQQVKEQNCEQAERAKKLMAQRIGQ' A
#
# COMPACT_ATOMS: atom_id res chain seq x y z
N MET A 1 -28.98 -11.41 -0.52
CA MET A 1 -27.90 -12.22 0.08
C MET A 1 -26.67 -12.05 -0.79
N VAL A 2 -25.72 -11.21 -0.40
CA VAL A 2 -24.45 -11.09 -1.12
C VAL A 2 -23.48 -12.06 -0.46
N GLN A 3 -23.15 -13.14 -1.17
CA GLN A 3 -22.15 -14.10 -0.74
C GLN A 3 -20.80 -13.39 -0.59
N GLN A 4 -20.26 -13.40 0.62
CA GLN A 4 -18.87 -13.03 0.87
C GLN A 4 -18.00 -14.10 0.19
N MET A 5 -17.29 -13.68 -0.84
CA MET A 5 -16.34 -14.51 -1.56
C MET A 5 -15.09 -14.65 -0.67
N GLN A 6 -15.11 -15.66 0.21
CA GLN A 6 -13.93 -16.09 0.95
C GLN A 6 -12.97 -16.72 -0.07
N GLY A 7 -11.98 -15.96 -0.51
CA GLY A 7 -10.89 -16.48 -1.32
C GLY A 7 -10.10 -17.45 -0.46
N GLN A 8 -10.34 -18.75 -0.60
CA GLN A 8 -9.51 -19.77 0.01
C GLN A 8 -8.14 -19.77 -0.68
N SER A 9 -7.07 -19.36 0.02
CA SER A 9 -5.71 -19.46 -0.48
C SER A 9 -5.27 -20.92 -0.66
N ASN A 10 -5.14 -21.39 -1.91
CA ASN A 10 -4.55 -22.69 -2.27
C ASN A 10 -3.01 -22.64 -2.36
N THR A 11 -2.37 -21.64 -1.76
CA THR A 11 -0.93 -21.36 -1.86
C THR A 11 -0.11 -21.86 -0.67
N GLY A 12 -0.76 -22.35 0.40
CA GLY A 12 -0.09 -22.80 1.64
C GLY A 12 0.32 -21.67 2.60
N THR A 13 0.22 -20.40 2.17
CA THR A 13 0.30 -19.22 3.03
C THR A 13 -1.09 -18.93 3.61
N THR A 14 -1.19 -18.53 4.89
CA THR A 14 -2.51 -18.16 5.44
C THR A 14 -3.08 -16.96 4.69
N ASP A 15 -4.40 -16.89 4.52
CA ASP A 15 -5.07 -15.75 3.88
C ASP A 15 -4.62 -14.42 4.49
N GLN A 16 -4.39 -14.38 5.81
CA GLN A 16 -3.99 -13.17 6.52
C GLN A 16 -2.58 -12.69 6.15
N ASP A 17 -1.63 -13.60 6.02
CA ASP A 17 -0.26 -13.26 5.63
C ASP A 17 -0.20 -12.80 4.18
N TYR A 18 -0.90 -13.51 3.29
CA TYR A 18 -1.03 -13.11 1.89
C TYR A 18 -1.66 -11.72 1.77
N ASN A 19 -2.75 -11.46 2.50
CA ASN A 19 -3.43 -10.17 2.49
C ASN A 19 -2.53 -9.05 3.01
N LEU A 20 -1.74 -9.28 4.07
CA LEU A 20 -0.80 -8.28 4.59
C LEU A 20 0.34 -7.99 3.60
N ILE A 21 0.88 -9.02 2.94
CA ILE A 21 1.90 -8.84 1.90
C ILE A 21 1.33 -8.05 0.72
N SER A 22 0.10 -8.33 0.30
CA SER A 22 -0.57 -7.60 -0.77
C SER A 22 -0.76 -6.12 -0.42
N VAL A 23 -1.25 -5.82 0.78
CA VAL A 23 -1.38 -4.42 1.26
C VAL A 23 -0.03 -3.72 1.31
N LEU A 24 1.01 -4.38 1.84
CA LEU A 24 2.36 -3.84 1.88
C LEU A 24 2.89 -3.52 0.48
N TYR A 25 2.73 -4.46 -0.46
CA TYR A 25 3.17 -4.29 -1.84
C TYR A 25 2.50 -3.08 -2.50
N HIS A 26 1.18 -2.98 -2.42
CA HIS A 26 0.45 -1.88 -3.05
C HIS A 26 0.73 -0.52 -2.41
N ALA A 27 0.92 -0.46 -1.09
CA ALA A 27 1.32 0.76 -0.41
C ALA A 27 2.70 1.24 -0.89
N LEU A 28 3.69 0.34 -0.94
CA LEU A 28 5.04 0.69 -1.42
C LEU A 28 5.04 1.10 -2.89
N GLN A 29 4.28 0.40 -3.74
CA GLN A 29 4.13 0.76 -5.15
C GLN A 29 3.49 2.14 -5.31
N SER A 30 2.41 2.42 -4.57
CA SER A 30 1.72 3.72 -4.62
C SER A 30 2.64 4.86 -4.17
N ALA A 31 3.41 4.67 -3.10
CA ALA A 31 4.37 5.66 -2.63
C ALA A 31 5.49 5.92 -3.66
N ALA A 32 5.99 4.88 -4.33
CA ALA A 32 7.05 5.01 -5.33
C ALA A 32 6.60 5.77 -6.58
N VAL A 33 5.35 5.57 -7.02
CA VAL A 33 4.81 6.25 -8.20
C VAL A 33 4.49 7.72 -7.93
N CYS A 34 4.24 8.10 -6.66
CA CYS A 34 3.96 9.50 -6.32
C CYS A 34 5.09 10.47 -6.69
N ASP A 35 6.35 10.02 -6.73
CA ASP A 35 7.48 10.86 -7.15
C ASP A 35 7.32 11.35 -8.59
N THR A 36 6.97 10.46 -9.52
CA THR A 36 6.69 10.82 -10.91
C THR A 36 5.48 11.75 -11.01
N TYR A 37 4.42 11.51 -10.23
CA TYR A 37 3.23 12.36 -10.26
C TYR A 37 3.50 13.77 -9.70
N MET A 38 4.36 13.88 -8.69
CA MET A 38 4.81 15.17 -8.18
C MET A 38 5.65 15.93 -9.23
N GLU A 39 6.57 15.25 -9.91
CA GLU A 39 7.36 15.84 -11.00
C GLU A 39 6.47 16.37 -12.14
N ASP A 40 5.46 15.60 -12.55
CA ASP A 40 4.50 16.01 -13.58
C ASP A 40 3.68 17.25 -13.13
N ALA A 41 3.23 17.26 -11.87
CA ALA A 41 2.50 18.39 -11.29
C ALA A 41 3.37 19.66 -11.16
N GLU A 42 4.63 19.50 -10.76
CA GLU A 42 5.60 20.61 -10.70
C GLU A 42 5.87 21.21 -12.07
N GLN A 43 6.03 20.37 -13.10
CA GLN A 43 6.21 20.83 -14.49
C GLN A 43 4.97 21.56 -15.03
N ALA A 44 3.78 21.16 -14.60
CA ALA A 44 2.53 21.82 -14.92
C ALA A 44 2.28 23.11 -14.11
N GLY A 45 3.07 23.37 -13.07
CA GLY A 45 2.87 24.48 -12.13
C GLY A 45 1.66 24.30 -11.21
N ASP A 46 1.19 23.07 -11.02
CA ASP A 46 0.03 22.74 -10.20
C ASP A 46 0.45 22.36 -8.77
N ARG A 47 0.55 23.38 -7.91
CA ARG A 47 0.96 23.21 -6.52
C ARG A 47 -0.02 22.37 -5.70
N GLU A 48 -1.32 22.42 -5.99
CA GLU A 48 -2.32 21.65 -5.25
C GLU A 48 -2.13 20.16 -5.50
N LEU A 49 -1.88 19.77 -6.76
CA LEU A 49 -1.55 18.38 -7.08
C LEU A 49 -0.23 17.91 -6.48
N THR A 50 0.83 18.74 -6.50
CA THR A 50 2.09 18.38 -5.84
C THR A 50 1.89 18.11 -4.35
N GLU A 51 1.15 18.97 -3.64
CA GLU A 51 0.85 18.79 -2.21
C GLU A 51 -0.01 17.55 -1.96
N PHE A 52 -0.99 17.29 -2.83
CA PHE A 52 -1.82 16.09 -2.75
C PHE A 52 -1.00 14.81 -2.90
N PHE A 53 -0.13 14.71 -3.93
CA PHE A 53 0.68 13.53 -4.15
C PHE A 53 1.72 13.30 -3.06
N GLN A 54 2.27 14.37 -2.47
CA GLN A 54 3.12 14.27 -1.29
C GLN A 54 2.37 13.65 -0.10
N GLN A 55 1.13 14.08 0.17
CA GLN A 55 0.31 13.49 1.24
C GLN A 55 -0.03 12.03 0.96
N VAL A 56 -0.37 11.68 -0.30
CA VAL A 56 -0.62 10.29 -0.70
C VAL A 56 0.63 9.44 -0.48
N LYS A 57 1.83 9.94 -0.81
CA LYS A 57 3.10 9.26 -0.56
C LYS A 57 3.30 8.97 0.92
N GLU A 58 3.13 9.98 1.77
CA GLU A 58 3.30 9.85 3.23
C GLU A 58 2.34 8.81 3.82
N GLN A 59 1.06 8.88 3.48
CA GLN A 59 0.04 7.93 3.96
C GLN A 59 0.36 6.48 3.55
N ASN A 60 0.87 6.29 2.32
CA ASN A 60 1.26 4.96 1.85
C ASN A 60 2.53 4.45 2.56
N CYS A 61 3.51 5.32 2.84
CA CYS A 61 4.67 4.96 3.65
C CYS A 61 4.25 4.52 5.07
N GLU A 62 3.33 5.24 5.71
CA GLU A 62 2.81 4.86 7.03
C GLU A 62 2.06 3.53 7.01
N GLN A 63 1.23 3.30 5.98
CA GLN A 63 0.53 2.03 5.80
C GLN A 63 1.50 0.86 5.60
N ALA A 64 2.55 1.05 4.79
CA ALA A 64 3.59 0.05 4.59
C ALA A 64 4.30 -0.31 5.91
N GLU A 65 4.67 0.69 6.72
CA GLU A 65 5.29 0.45 8.03
C GLU A 65 4.36 -0.28 9.00
N ARG A 66 3.07 0.05 8.98
CA ARG A 66 2.08 -0.66 9.80
C ARG A 66 1.92 -2.11 9.35
N ALA A 67 1.87 -2.37 8.05
CA ALA A 67 1.79 -3.73 7.50
C ALA A 67 3.03 -4.56 7.88
N LYS A 68 4.23 -3.99 7.77
CA LYS A 68 5.48 -4.65 8.21
C LYS A 68 5.44 -5.02 9.69
N LYS A 69 4.99 -4.12 10.57
CA LYS A 69 4.86 -4.39 12.01
C LYS A 69 3.90 -5.54 12.30
N LEU A 70 2.75 -5.57 11.61
CA LEU A 70 1.77 -6.64 11.73
C LEU A 70 2.30 -7.98 11.23
N MET A 71 3.06 -7.98 10.13
CA MET A 71 3.72 -9.19 9.61
C MET A 71 4.79 -9.70 10.57
N ALA A 72 5.64 -8.83 11.12
CA ALA A 72 6.70 -9.23 12.04
C ALA A 72 6.16 -9.92 13.31
N GLN A 73 4.98 -9.51 13.78
CA GLN A 73 4.29 -10.15 14.91
C GLN A 73 3.77 -11.57 14.61
N ARG A 74 3.61 -11.92 13.33
CA ARG A 74 3.02 -13.20 12.87
C ARG A 74 4.07 -14.17 12.34
N ILE A 75 5.00 -13.69 11.52
CA ILE A 75 6.00 -14.50 10.80
C ILE A 75 7.17 -14.92 11.72
N GLY A 76 7.17 -14.50 12.99
CA GLY A 76 8.12 -14.95 14.02
C GLY A 76 7.61 -16.09 14.92
N GLN A 77 6.43 -16.65 14.65
CA GLN A 77 5.86 -17.82 15.34
C GLN A 77 5.98 -19.06 14.46
#